data_AF-A0A1H0ACM2-F1
#
_entry.id   AF-A0A1H0ACM2-F1
#
_cell.length_a   1.000
_cell.length_b   1.000
_cell.length_c   1.000
_cell.angle_alpha   90.00
_cell.angle_beta   90.00
_cell.angle_gamma   90.00
#
_symmetry.space_group_name_H-M   'P 1'
#
loop_
_entity.id
_entity.type
_entity.pdbx_description
1 polymer ?
#
loop_
_entity_poly.entity_id
_entity_poly.type
_entity_poly.pdbx_seq_one_letter_code
_entity_poly.pdbx_strand_id
1 'polypeptide(L)'
;MANQSFIEKYKEDHQHPINKLTHSIGIPMIVVSLPLFFWRWKLALALFIVGWILQFIGHLFEGKKPSFLKNPVYLLVGPVWYARNILTGKAFKKEKKEKPHM
;
A
#
# COMPACT_ATOMS: atom_id res chain seq x y z
N MET A 1 -25.46 1.44 -7.58
CA MET A 1 -24.25 1.63 -6.75
C MET A 1 -23.12 0.90 -7.45
N ALA A 2 -22.07 1.58 -7.89
CA ALA A 2 -21.02 0.95 -8.68
C ALA A 2 -20.27 -0.10 -7.84
N ASN A 3 -20.20 -1.33 -8.33
CA ASN A 3 -19.39 -2.40 -7.75
C ASN A 3 -17.92 -2.12 -8.08
N GLN A 4 -17.29 -1.19 -7.36
CA GLN A 4 -15.88 -0.85 -7.56
C GLN A 4 -15.00 -2.00 -7.06
N SER A 5 -13.98 -2.37 -7.85
CA SER A 5 -13.02 -3.38 -7.41
C SER A 5 -12.20 -2.87 -6.22
N PHE A 6 -11.80 -3.76 -5.29
CA PHE A 6 -10.97 -3.38 -4.15
C PHE A 6 -9.69 -2.63 -4.56
N ILE A 7 -9.14 -2.95 -5.73
CA ILE A 7 -7.96 -2.32 -6.31
C ILE A 7 -8.27 -0.91 -6.83
N GLU A 8 -9.41 -0.69 -7.48
CA GLU A 8 -9.83 0.66 -7.89
C GLU A 8 -9.99 1.57 -6.67
N LYS A 9 -10.66 1.08 -5.62
CA LYS A 9 -10.83 1.87 -4.41
C LYS A 9 -9.51 2.18 -3.73
N TYR A 10 -8.62 1.20 -3.65
CA TYR A 10 -7.26 1.38 -3.17
C TYR A 10 -6.51 2.44 -3.99
N LYS A 11 -6.55 2.37 -5.33
CA LYS A 11 -5.91 3.37 -6.20
C LYS A 11 -6.52 4.76 -5.97
N GLU A 12 -7.84 4.88 -5.85
CA GLU A 12 -8.54 6.15 -5.60
C GLU A 12 -8.11 6.80 -4.28
N ASP A 13 -7.94 6.01 -3.23
CA ASP A 13 -7.56 6.48 -1.90
C ASP A 13 -6.05 6.77 -1.75
N HIS A 14 -5.24 6.50 -2.79
CA HIS A 14 -3.79 6.72 -2.82
C HIS A 14 -3.37 7.41 -4.11
N GLN A 15 -3.69 8.69 -4.28
CA GLN A 15 -3.31 9.47 -5.46
C GLN A 15 -2.05 10.30 -5.21
N HIS A 16 -1.89 10.83 -3.99
CA HIS A 16 -0.82 11.75 -3.63
C HIS A 16 0.56 11.08 -3.72
N PRO A 17 1.59 11.72 -4.30
CA PRO A 17 2.90 11.12 -4.49
C PRO A 17 3.57 10.74 -3.16
N ILE A 18 3.40 11.56 -2.11
CA ILE A 18 3.93 11.24 -0.77
C ILE A 18 3.23 10.01 -0.19
N ASN A 19 1.91 9.90 -0.36
CA ASN A 19 1.17 8.74 0.14
C ASN A 19 1.64 7.44 -0.55
N LYS A 20 1.80 7.49 -1.87
CA LYS A 20 2.36 6.36 -2.65
C LYS A 20 3.77 6.01 -2.20
N LEU A 21 4.63 7.00 -1.99
CA LEU A 21 6.02 6.78 -1.56
C LEU A 21 6.09 6.13 -0.18
N THR A 22 5.39 6.70 0.80
CA THR A 22 5.42 6.16 2.16
C THR A 22 4.81 4.76 2.25
N HIS A 23 3.79 4.44 1.44
CA HIS A 23 3.26 3.08 1.33
C HIS A 23 4.19 2.12 0.60
N SER A 24 4.87 2.58 -0.45
CA SER A 24 5.84 1.75 -1.20
C SER A 24 7.03 1.30 -0.34
N ILE A 25 7.37 2.09 0.69
CA ILE A 25 8.40 1.75 1.68
C ILE A 25 7.78 1.02 2.88
N GLY A 26 6.69 1.56 3.42
CA GLY A 26 6.05 1.06 4.63
C GLY A 26 5.45 -0.33 4.49
N ILE A 27 4.85 -0.68 3.34
CA ILE A 27 4.26 -2.02 3.12
C ILE A 27 5.35 -3.11 3.18
N PRO A 28 6.46 -3.04 2.42
CA PRO A 28 7.57 -3.99 2.57
C PRO A 28 8.12 -4.06 3.98
N MET A 29 8.29 -2.92 4.67
CA MET A 29 8.78 -2.91 6.06
C MET A 29 7.87 -3.72 7.00
N ILE A 30 6.55 -3.52 6.92
CA ILE A 30 5.58 -4.28 7.71
C ILE A 30 5.64 -5.76 7.33
N VAL A 31 5.57 -6.09 6.03
CA VAL A 31 5.57 -7.48 5.56
C VAL A 31 6.82 -8.24 6.00
N VAL A 32 8.00 -7.62 5.90
CA VAL A 32 9.28 -8.20 6.33
C VAL A 32 9.38 -8.29 7.86
N SER A 33 8.76 -7.37 8.59
CA SER A 33 8.77 -7.41 10.06
C SER A 33 8.07 -8.65 10.62
N LEU A 34 7.00 -9.14 9.98
CA LEU A 34 6.21 -10.28 10.45
C LEU A 34 7.03 -11.58 10.63
N PRO A 35 7.77 -12.10 9.62
CA PRO A 35 8.63 -13.26 9.83
C PRO A 35 9.83 -12.96 10.73
N LEU A 36 10.31 -11.71 10.79
CA LEU A 36 11.41 -11.33 11.67
C LEU A 36 11.04 -11.40 13.16
N PHE A 37 9.76 -11.37 13.52
CA PHE A 37 9.33 -11.52 14.92
C PHE A 37 9.82 -12.83 15.56
N PHE A 38 10.01 -13.89 14.78
CA PHE A 38 10.46 -15.20 15.28
C PHE A 38 11.95 -15.25 15.65
N TRP A 39 12.81 -14.42 15.05
CA TRP A 39 14.27 -14.43 15.30
C TRP A 39 14.81 -13.13 15.91
N ARG A 40 14.24 -11.98 15.57
CA ARG A 40 14.74 -10.64 15.98
C ARG A 40 13.59 -9.72 16.36
N TRP A 41 12.79 -10.14 17.34
CA TRP A 41 11.55 -9.45 17.73
C TRP A 41 11.69 -7.94 18.02
N LYS A 42 12.80 -7.47 18.61
CA LYS A 42 13.04 -6.03 18.85
C LYS A 42 13.14 -5.24 17.55
N LEU A 43 13.89 -5.77 16.58
CA LEU A 43 14.03 -5.16 15.26
C LEU A 43 12.72 -5.26 14.49
N ALA A 44 12.03 -6.40 14.57
CA ALA A 44 10.72 -6.58 13.95
C ALA A 44 9.71 -5.56 14.47
N LEU A 45 9.62 -5.37 15.80
CA LEU A 45 8.74 -4.39 16.40
C LEU A 45 9.07 -2.96 15.95
N ALA A 46 10.35 -2.59 15.89
CA ALA A 46 10.76 -1.28 15.39
C ALA A 46 10.35 -1.06 13.92
N LEU A 47 10.61 -2.04 13.04
CA LEU A 47 10.22 -1.98 11.63
C LEU A 47 8.70 -1.91 11.45
N PHE A 48 7.95 -2.66 12.26
CA PHE A 48 6.49 -2.68 12.24
C PHE A 48 5.92 -1.30 12.61
N ILE A 49 6.39 -0.71 13.73
CA ILE A 49 5.93 0.61 14.18
C ILE A 49 6.30 1.70 13.17
N VAL A 50 7.56 1.73 12.71
CA VAL A 50 8.00 2.74 11.73
C VAL A 50 7.24 2.59 10.41
N GLY A 51 7.03 1.35 9.95
CA GLY A 51 6.27 1.07 8.73
C GLY A 51 4.83 1.61 8.81
N TRP A 52 4.17 1.44 9.95
CA TRP A 52 2.85 2.02 10.20
C TRP A 52 2.85 3.54 10.24
N ILE A 53 3.80 4.15 10.96
CA ILE A 53 3.93 5.62 11.04
C ILE A 53 4.08 6.22 9.64
N LEU A 54 4.92 5.64 8.78
CA LEU A 54 5.08 6.11 7.40
C LEU A 54 3.76 6.05 6.62
N GLN A 55 3.01 4.95 6.72
CA GLN A 55 1.71 4.82 6.04
C GLN A 55 0.70 5.85 6.53
N PHE A 56 0.61 6.07 7.85
CA PHE A 56 -0.27 7.09 8.41
C PHE A 56 0.13 8.50 7.98
N ILE A 57 1.43 8.83 7.97
CA ILE A 57 1.92 10.11 7.43
C ILE A 57 1.45 10.30 5.98
N GLY A 58 1.57 9.27 5.14
CA GLY A 58 1.06 9.30 3.78
C GLY A 58 -0.41 9.69 3.68
N HIS A 59 -1.26 9.08 4.53
CA HIS A 59 -2.67 9.38 4.61
C HIS A 59 -2.98 10.79 5.13
N LEU A 60 -2.14 11.35 6.01
CA LEU A 60 -2.28 12.75 6.43
C LEU A 60 -2.11 13.71 5.24
N PHE A 61 -1.15 13.45 4.35
CA PHE A 61 -0.96 14.24 3.12
C PHE A 61 -2.06 14.00 2.08
N GLU A 62 -2.62 12.80 2.01
CA GLU A 62 -3.75 12.52 1.13
C GLU A 62 -5.05 13.19 1.60
N GLY A 63 -5.19 13.46 2.91
CA GLY A 63 -6.42 13.96 3.52
C GLY A 63 -7.55 12.91 3.61
N LYS A 64 -7.27 11.66 3.19
CA LYS A 64 -8.21 10.54 3.23
C LYS A 64 -7.83 9.57 4.36
N LYS A 65 -8.84 9.13 5.10
CA LYS A 65 -8.65 8.10 6.13
C LYS A 65 -8.24 6.76 5.49
N PRO A 66 -7.41 5.95 6.16
CA PRO A 66 -7.06 4.63 5.66
C PRO A 66 -8.29 3.75 5.44
N SER A 67 -8.39 3.13 4.27
CA SER A 67 -9.57 2.36 3.85
C SER A 67 -9.80 1.10 4.70
N PHE A 68 -8.74 0.57 5.33
CA PHE A 68 -8.84 -0.59 6.21
C PHE A 68 -9.65 -0.33 7.49
N LEU A 69 -9.79 0.94 7.90
CA LEU A 69 -10.67 1.31 9.02
C LEU A 69 -12.14 1.05 8.70
N LYS A 70 -12.50 1.01 7.42
CA LYS A 70 -13.86 0.68 6.96
C LYS A 70 -14.03 -0.82 6.76
N ASN A 71 -13.01 -1.48 6.22
CA ASN A 71 -13.02 -2.92 6.00
C ASN A 71 -11.58 -3.49 6.09
N PRO A 72 -11.29 -4.40 7.03
CA PRO A 72 -9.96 -4.98 7.21
C PRO A 72 -9.35 -5.64 5.95
N VAL A 73 -10.18 -6.08 4.98
CA VAL A 73 -9.71 -6.65 3.71
C VAL A 73 -8.75 -5.70 2.97
N TYR A 74 -8.91 -4.38 3.11
CA TYR A 74 -8.01 -3.41 2.48
C TYR A 74 -6.55 -3.51 2.96
N LEU A 75 -6.27 -4.14 4.12
CA LEU A 75 -4.91 -4.45 4.56
C LEU A 75 -4.18 -5.40 3.61
N LEU A 76 -4.92 -6.29 2.93
CA LEU A 76 -4.36 -7.30 2.04
C LEU A 76 -4.21 -6.77 0.60
N VAL A 77 -5.05 -5.81 0.21
CA VAL A 77 -5.09 -5.27 -1.16
C VAL A 77 -3.76 -4.65 -1.56
N GLY A 78 -3.16 -3.82 -0.69
CA GLY A 78 -1.86 -3.18 -0.92
C GLY A 78 -0.72 -4.19 -1.12
N PRO A 79 -0.48 -5.10 -0.15
CA PRO A 79 0.53 -6.16 -0.27
C PRO A 79 0.36 -7.04 -1.51
N VAL A 80 -0.86 -7.51 -1.81
CA VAL A 80 -1.13 -8.37 -2.97
C VAL A 80 -0.85 -7.63 -4.28
N TRP A 81 -1.28 -6.37 -4.38
CA TRP A 81 -1.01 -5.55 -5.55
C TRP A 81 0.50 -5.33 -5.75
N TYR A 82 1.23 -5.03 -4.68
CA TYR A 82 2.67 -4.80 -4.73
C TYR A 82 3.44 -6.08 -5.09
N ALA A 83 3.07 -7.22 -4.48
CA ALA A 83 3.65 -8.53 -4.78
C ALA A 83 3.42 -8.91 -6.26
N ARG A 84 2.20 -8.76 -6.76
CA ARG A 84 1.88 -8.99 -8.19
C ARG A 84 2.72 -8.11 -9.10
N ASN A 85 2.89 -6.85 -8.75
CA ASN A 85 3.65 -5.90 -9.54
C ASN A 85 5.15 -6.22 -9.59
N ILE A 86 5.72 -6.67 -8.47
CA ILE A 86 7.12 -7.16 -8.43
C ILE A 86 7.25 -8.41 -9.29
N LEU A 87 6.37 -9.40 -9.10
CA LEU A 87 6.42 -10.67 -9.83
C LEU A 87 6.25 -10.50 -11.35
N THR A 88 5.44 -9.54 -11.78
CA THR A 88 5.20 -9.25 -13.20
C THR A 88 6.19 -8.26 -13.82
N GLY A 89 7.15 -7.73 -13.03
CA GLY A 89 8.05 -6.66 -13.46
C GLY A 89 7.35 -5.33 -13.81
N LYS A 90 6.05 -5.20 -13.50
CA LYS A 90 5.24 -4.02 -13.82
C LYS A 90 5.26 -2.94 -12.73
N ALA A 91 5.89 -3.20 -11.58
CA ALA A 91 5.93 -2.26 -10.45
C ALA A 91 6.40 -0.84 -10.81
N PHE A 92 7.21 -0.70 -11.86
CA PHE A 92 7.73 0.59 -12.33
C PHE A 92 7.30 0.94 -13.75
N LYS A 93 6.48 0.12 -14.43
CA LYS A 93 6.01 0.42 -15.78
C LYS A 93 4.81 1.35 -15.66
N LYS A 94 4.99 2.64 -15.96
CA LYS A 94 3.90 3.63 -16.09
C LYS A 94 2.76 2.99 -16.89
N GLU A 95 1.62 2.73 -16.25
CA GLU A 95 0.37 2.42 -16.95
C GLU A 95 0.08 3.67 -17.80
N LYS A 96 0.49 3.65 -19.08
CA LYS A 96 0.02 4.65 -20.05
C LYS A 96 -1.50 4.46 -20.07
N LYS A 97 -2.23 5.46 -19.59
CA LYS A 97 -3.66 5.60 -19.92
C LYS A 97 -3.74 5.55 -21.44
N GLU A 98 -4.14 4.43 -22.02
CA GLU A 98 -4.69 4.43 -23.37
C GLU A 98 -5.91 5.35 -23.30
N LYS A 99 -5.78 6.52 -23.92
CA LYS A 99 -6.93 7.37 -24.19
C LYS A 99 -7.88 6.52 -25.02
N PRO A 100 -9.17 6.40 -24.66
CA PRO A 100 -10.14 5.93 -25.63
C PRO A 100 -10.04 6.91 -26.81
N HIS A 101 -9.66 6.40 -27.98
CA HIS A 101 -9.87 7.14 -29.21
C HIS A 101 -11.36 7.40 -29.33
N MET A 102 -11.65 8.64 -29.75
CA MET A 102 -12.97 9.28 -29.85
C MET A 102 -14.07 8.38 -30.39
#